data_AF-A0A370DMU2-F1
#
_entry.id   AF-A0A370DMU2-F1
#
_cell.length_a   1.000
_cell.length_b   1.000
_cell.length_c   1.000
_cell.angle_alpha   90.00
_cell.angle_beta   90.00
_cell.angle_gamma   90.00
#
_symmetry.space_group_name_H-M   'P 1'
#
loop_
_entity.id
_entity.type
_entity.pdbx_description
1 polymer ?
#
loop_
_entity_poly.entity_id
_entity_poly.type
_entity_poly.pdbx_seq_one_letter_code
_entity_poly.pdbx_strand_id
1 'polypeptide(L)'
;MCDTCGCNVTQGNRHLIEAGGKHEHTHDGKVAVEVLQNLLSENDHQAGHNRQHFDNHGVLAVNLMSSPGSGKTSLLEATIDALNQEFRIAVIEGDLETENDAERIRSKGISAVQITTGTACHLDAHMVHSALHQLNLDDLDIVFVENVGNLVCPASFDLGQHLNVTLLSVTEGDDKPAKYPVIFRAADAVLITKSDLLPYLDDFKPEQAEQAIRHLASEAPVLNLSARNSSTLDNWLTWLRKAFAIQAARRAAGETTKPKIQPSGEKLHAHG
;
A
#
# COMPACT_ATOMS: atom_id res chain seq x y z
N MET A 1 2.13 17.87 -8.93
CA MET A 1 1.25 18.12 -7.76
C MET A 1 1.63 17.21 -6.58
N CYS A 2 2.90 17.26 -6.17
CA CYS A 2 3.36 17.08 -4.78
C CYS A 2 4.69 17.81 -4.56
N ASP A 3 4.98 18.81 -5.40
CA ASP A 3 6.33 19.39 -5.54
C ASP A 3 6.58 20.51 -4.52
N THR A 4 5.64 20.72 -3.59
CA THR A 4 5.62 21.87 -2.67
C THR A 4 4.97 21.57 -1.31
N CYS A 5 4.43 20.37 -1.06
CA CYS A 5 3.66 20.09 0.16
C CYS A 5 4.54 19.78 1.40
N GLY A 6 5.86 19.64 1.24
CA GLY A 6 6.77 19.30 2.36
C GLY A 6 6.61 17.89 2.94
N CYS A 7 5.61 17.11 2.50
CA CYS A 7 5.33 15.76 2.99
C CYS A 7 6.38 14.71 2.58
N ASN A 8 7.29 15.04 1.67
CA ASN A 8 8.28 14.09 1.14
C ASN A 8 9.45 13.87 2.12
N VAL A 9 9.60 14.73 3.13
CA VAL A 9 10.51 14.50 4.26
C VAL A 9 9.70 13.84 5.37
N THR A 10 9.97 12.57 5.61
CA THR A 10 9.36 11.77 6.66
C THR A 10 10.36 11.59 7.81
N GLN A 11 9.94 11.00 8.92
CA GLN A 11 10.90 10.58 9.95
C GLN A 11 11.89 9.50 9.45
N GLY A 12 11.48 8.67 8.49
CA GLY A 12 12.30 7.59 7.94
C GLY A 12 13.46 8.09 7.08
N ASN A 13 13.27 9.18 6.34
CA ASN A 13 14.25 9.70 5.38
C ASN A 13 14.91 11.03 5.80
N ARG A 14 14.53 11.62 6.95
CA ARG A 14 15.07 12.90 7.43
C ARG A 14 16.60 12.93 7.55
N HIS A 15 17.19 11.82 7.95
CA HIS A 15 18.64 11.65 8.08
C HIS A 15 19.41 11.91 6.76
N LEU A 16 18.75 11.86 5.61
CA LEU A 16 19.37 12.13 4.31
C LEU A 16 19.63 13.63 4.09
N ILE A 17 18.88 14.52 4.75
CA ILE A 17 18.94 15.97 4.53
C ILE A 17 19.38 16.77 5.76
N GLU A 18 19.48 16.13 6.93
CA GLU A 18 20.07 16.73 8.14
C GLU A 18 21.59 16.91 8.02
N ALA A 19 22.20 17.62 8.98
CA ALA A 19 23.64 17.88 8.98
C ALA A 19 24.45 16.58 8.99
N GLY A 20 25.35 16.41 8.02
CA GLY A 20 26.09 15.18 7.73
C GLY A 20 25.35 14.19 6.82
N GLY A 21 24.12 14.49 6.39
CA GLY A 21 23.31 13.69 5.49
C GLY A 21 23.74 13.78 4.03
N LYS A 22 23.43 12.73 3.25
CA LYS A 22 23.83 12.57 1.84
C LYS A 22 23.43 13.76 0.94
N HIS A 23 22.39 14.50 1.33
CA HIS A 23 21.78 15.60 0.59
C HIS A 23 21.72 16.90 1.42
N GLU A 24 22.63 17.11 2.39
CA GLU A 24 22.69 18.30 3.26
C GLU A 24 22.85 19.63 2.48
N HIS A 25 23.69 19.65 1.44
CA HIS A 25 24.11 20.88 0.76
C HIS A 25 23.33 21.13 -0.53
N THR A 26 22.12 21.66 -0.41
CA THR A 26 21.37 22.12 -1.57
C THR A 26 20.82 23.53 -1.27
N HIS A 27 21.37 24.56 -1.94
CA HIS A 27 20.99 25.98 -1.78
C HIS A 27 20.34 26.54 -3.08
N ASP A 28 19.17 27.19 -2.95
CA ASP A 28 18.31 27.88 -3.96
C ASP A 28 17.17 27.09 -4.63
N GLY A 29 15.94 27.65 -4.66
CA GLY A 29 14.65 27.03 -5.04
C GLY A 29 14.52 26.13 -6.30
N LYS A 30 15.54 25.98 -7.16
CA LYS A 30 15.68 24.81 -8.06
C LYS A 30 15.99 23.50 -7.30
N VAL A 31 16.48 23.64 -6.07
CA VAL A 31 16.85 22.64 -5.08
C VAL A 31 15.70 21.83 -4.56
N ALA A 32 14.50 22.41 -4.41
CA ALA A 32 13.38 21.65 -3.87
C ALA A 32 13.08 20.46 -4.78
N VAL A 33 13.10 20.64 -6.10
CA VAL A 33 12.89 19.56 -7.06
C VAL A 33 14.03 18.54 -7.02
N GLU A 34 15.28 18.98 -6.97
CA GLU A 34 16.46 18.09 -6.91
C GLU A 34 16.50 17.26 -5.61
N VAL A 35 16.23 17.87 -4.45
CA VAL A 35 16.12 17.18 -3.16
C VAL A 35 14.97 16.18 -3.20
N LEU A 36 13.83 16.54 -3.77
CA LEU A 36 12.69 15.63 -3.91
C LEU A 36 13.00 14.43 -4.82
N GLN A 37 13.65 14.66 -5.96
CA GLN A 37 14.10 13.59 -6.84
C GLN A 37 15.09 12.66 -6.14
N ASN A 38 16.04 13.23 -5.40
CA ASN A 38 17.01 12.48 -4.63
C ASN A 38 16.33 11.63 -3.54
N LEU A 39 15.41 12.20 -2.77
CA LEU A 39 14.64 11.47 -1.75
C LEU A 39 13.81 10.32 -2.35
N LEU A 40 13.16 10.55 -3.49
CA LEU A 40 12.42 9.49 -4.19
C LEU A 40 13.36 8.41 -4.73
N SER A 41 14.54 8.78 -5.24
CA SER A 41 15.54 7.82 -5.70
C SER A 41 16.10 6.98 -4.54
N GLU A 42 16.36 7.58 -3.38
CA GLU A 42 16.80 6.83 -2.20
C GLU A 42 15.69 5.90 -1.68
N ASN A 43 14.43 6.37 -1.72
CA ASN A 43 13.28 5.52 -1.42
C ASN A 43 13.22 4.30 -2.36
N ASP A 44 13.33 4.50 -3.67
CA ASP A 44 13.28 3.41 -4.65
C ASP A 44 14.44 2.43 -4.48
N HIS A 45 15.64 2.94 -4.14
CA HIS A 45 16.77 2.09 -3.79
C HIS A 45 16.47 1.24 -2.56
N GLN A 46 15.96 1.86 -1.48
CA GLN A 46 15.58 1.16 -0.25
C GLN A 46 14.45 0.14 -0.48
N ALA A 47 13.46 0.48 -1.31
CA ALA A 47 12.38 -0.41 -1.70
C ALA A 47 12.90 -1.64 -2.47
N GLY A 48 13.93 -1.44 -3.31
CA GLY A 48 14.68 -2.53 -3.94
C GLY A 48 15.24 -3.53 -2.92
N HIS A 49 15.88 -3.02 -1.86
CA HIS A 49 16.42 -3.85 -0.77
C HIS A 49 15.32 -4.57 0.01
N ASN A 50 14.24 -3.88 0.37
CA ASN A 50 13.10 -4.49 1.08
C ASN A 50 12.50 -5.64 0.28
N ARG A 51 12.30 -5.45 -1.03
CA ARG A 51 11.77 -6.48 -1.93
C ARG A 51 12.69 -7.69 -2.00
N GLN A 52 14.00 -7.46 -2.19
CA GLN A 52 14.98 -8.54 -2.18
C GLN A 52 14.95 -9.32 -0.86
N HIS A 53 14.74 -8.62 0.27
CA HIS A 53 14.62 -9.24 1.57
C HIS A 53 13.37 -10.13 1.65
N PHE A 54 12.20 -9.67 1.20
CA PHE A 54 11.01 -10.51 1.12
C PHE A 54 11.21 -11.72 0.19
N ASP A 55 11.79 -11.51 -0.99
CA ASP A 55 12.05 -12.58 -1.96
C ASP A 55 12.98 -13.65 -1.38
N ASN A 56 14.04 -13.27 -0.67
CA ASN A 56 14.99 -14.20 -0.06
C ASN A 56 14.33 -15.10 1.00
N HIS A 57 13.32 -14.59 1.71
CA HIS A 57 12.56 -15.35 2.73
C HIS A 57 11.29 -15.99 2.16
N GLY A 58 11.03 -15.79 0.87
CA GLY A 58 9.87 -16.35 0.19
C GLY A 58 8.52 -15.73 0.56
N VAL A 59 8.53 -14.52 1.13
CA VAL A 59 7.36 -13.80 1.64
C VAL A 59 6.68 -13.00 0.54
N LEU A 60 5.35 -13.08 0.44
CA LEU A 60 4.54 -12.15 -0.36
C LEU A 60 4.20 -10.90 0.46
N ALA A 61 4.83 -9.77 0.14
CA ALA A 61 4.45 -8.46 0.63
C ALA A 61 3.31 -7.80 -0.17
N VAL A 62 2.24 -7.36 0.50
CA VAL A 62 1.06 -6.70 -0.09
C VAL A 62 0.78 -5.37 0.62
N ASN A 63 0.74 -4.26 -0.13
CA ASN A 63 0.44 -2.93 0.37
C ASN A 63 -1.06 -2.63 0.23
N LEU A 64 -1.75 -2.36 1.34
CA LEU A 64 -3.15 -1.96 1.38
C LEU A 64 -3.25 -0.43 1.46
N MET A 65 -3.92 0.17 0.47
CA MET A 65 -4.12 1.62 0.40
C MET A 65 -5.61 1.95 0.30
N SER A 66 -6.04 3.05 0.91
CA SER A 66 -7.45 3.48 0.90
C SER A 66 -7.62 4.89 1.45
N SER A 67 -8.83 5.44 1.41
CA SER A 67 -9.21 6.56 2.29
C SER A 67 -9.22 6.14 3.77
N PRO A 68 -9.21 7.09 4.72
CA PRO A 68 -9.54 6.78 6.11
C PRO A 68 -10.91 6.11 6.24
N GLY A 69 -11.00 5.06 7.05
CA GLY A 69 -12.28 4.39 7.32
C GLY A 69 -12.82 3.50 6.20
N SER A 70 -12.06 3.20 5.14
CA SER A 70 -12.47 2.26 4.07
C SER A 70 -12.49 0.79 4.52
N GLY A 71 -11.97 0.48 5.72
CA GLY A 71 -12.03 -0.84 6.33
C GLY A 71 -10.82 -1.74 6.09
N LYS A 72 -9.60 -1.18 5.96
CA LYS A 72 -8.35 -1.94 5.82
C LYS A 72 -8.12 -2.92 6.98
N THR A 73 -8.14 -2.43 8.22
CA THR A 73 -7.96 -3.28 9.40
C THR A 73 -9.03 -4.36 9.52
N SER A 74 -10.30 -4.03 9.22
CA SER A 74 -11.38 -5.03 9.25
C SER A 74 -11.24 -6.07 8.14
N LEU A 75 -10.73 -5.69 6.97
CA LEU A 75 -10.38 -6.65 5.92
C LEU A 75 -9.24 -7.55 6.38
N LEU A 76 -8.22 -7.01 7.05
CA LEU A 76 -7.11 -7.79 7.59
C LEU A 76 -7.56 -8.78 8.67
N GLU A 77 -8.36 -8.34 9.63
CA GLU A 77 -8.96 -9.20 10.66
C GLU A 77 -9.73 -10.37 10.03
N ALA A 78 -10.58 -10.08 9.05
CA ALA A 78 -11.38 -11.10 8.37
C ALA A 78 -10.53 -12.03 7.48
N THR A 79 -9.46 -11.50 6.88
CA THR A 79 -8.49 -12.28 6.08
C THR A 79 -7.68 -13.22 6.97
N ILE A 80 -7.21 -12.73 8.13
CA ILE A 80 -6.51 -13.52 9.14
C ILE A 80 -7.38 -14.65 9.65
N ASP A 81 -8.63 -14.35 10.04
CA ASP A 81 -9.57 -15.37 10.53
C ASP A 81 -9.79 -16.48 9.49
N ALA A 82 -9.78 -16.14 8.20
CA ALA A 82 -10.00 -17.09 7.12
C ALA A 82 -8.75 -17.87 6.70
N LEU A 83 -7.55 -17.31 6.85
CA LEU A 83 -6.31 -17.85 6.26
C LEU A 83 -5.22 -18.23 7.26
N ASN A 84 -5.37 -17.97 8.57
CA ASN A 84 -4.30 -18.23 9.54
C ASN A 84 -3.91 -19.71 9.68
N GLN A 85 -4.76 -20.65 9.24
CA GLN A 85 -4.43 -22.08 9.17
C GLN A 85 -3.69 -22.47 7.88
N GLU A 86 -3.70 -21.59 6.87
CA GLU A 86 -3.11 -21.83 5.55
C GLU A 86 -1.80 -21.05 5.35
N PHE A 87 -1.71 -19.84 5.91
CA PHE A 87 -0.56 -18.96 5.77
C PHE A 87 -0.13 -18.39 7.12
N ARG A 88 1.18 -18.26 7.28
CA ARG A 88 1.80 -17.50 8.37
C ARG A 88 1.81 -16.02 7.97
N ILE A 89 0.99 -15.23 8.65
CA ILE A 89 0.73 -13.83 8.29
C ILE A 89 1.38 -12.91 9.33
N ALA A 90 1.88 -11.76 8.89
CA ALA A 90 2.18 -10.61 9.77
C ALA A 90 1.69 -9.31 9.13
N VAL A 91 1.56 -8.27 9.95
CA VAL A 91 1.11 -6.95 9.50
C VAL A 91 2.07 -5.85 9.95
N ILE A 92 2.35 -4.92 9.06
CA ILE A 92 3.00 -3.65 9.36
C ILE A 92 1.91 -2.57 9.28
N GLU A 93 1.63 -1.90 10.39
CA GLU A 93 0.54 -0.94 10.54
C GLU A 93 1.08 0.49 10.46
N GLY A 94 0.62 1.28 9.50
CA GLY A 94 0.97 2.69 9.36
C GLY A 94 -0.16 3.61 9.81
N ASP A 95 0.01 4.24 10.97
CA ASP A 95 -0.94 5.23 11.51
C ASP A 95 -0.18 6.51 11.92
N LEU A 96 -0.89 7.63 11.98
CA LEU A 96 -0.33 8.92 12.38
C LEU A 96 0.11 8.91 13.84
N GLU A 97 -0.70 8.33 14.75
CA GLU A 97 -0.51 8.52 16.20
C GLU A 97 -0.91 7.31 17.06
N THR A 98 -1.83 6.43 16.63
CA THR A 98 -2.39 5.40 17.52
C THR A 98 -1.92 3.99 17.21
N GLU A 99 -1.87 3.11 18.21
CA GLU A 99 -1.59 1.67 18.03
C GLU A 99 -2.86 0.82 17.89
N ASN A 100 -4.03 1.45 17.80
CA ASN A 100 -5.32 0.76 17.92
C ASN A 100 -5.46 -0.38 16.90
N ASP A 101 -5.03 -0.15 15.66
CA ASP A 101 -5.14 -1.14 14.60
C ASP A 101 -4.11 -2.28 14.78
N ALA A 102 -2.89 -1.98 15.21
CA ALA A 102 -1.90 -3.00 15.58
C ALA A 102 -2.35 -3.86 16.76
N GLU A 103 -2.98 -3.27 17.79
CA GLU A 103 -3.55 -4.02 18.91
C GLU A 103 -4.68 -4.96 18.48
N ARG A 104 -5.55 -4.49 17.59
CA ARG A 104 -6.63 -5.31 17.01
C ARG A 104 -6.06 -6.52 16.26
N ILE A 105 -5.03 -6.34 15.43
CA ILE A 105 -4.37 -7.46 14.76
C ILE A 105 -3.68 -8.39 15.76
N ARG A 106 -2.95 -7.87 16.75
CA ARG A 106 -2.32 -8.69 17.80
C ARG A 106 -3.33 -9.51 18.60
N SER A 107 -4.54 -8.98 18.82
CA SER A 107 -5.62 -9.70 19.49
C SER A 107 -6.08 -10.97 18.74
N LYS A 108 -5.79 -11.07 17.44
CA LYS A 108 -6.00 -12.26 16.61
C LYS A 108 -4.87 -13.30 16.73
N GLY A 109 -3.85 -13.03 17.54
CA GLY A 109 -2.67 -13.89 17.71
C GLY A 109 -1.64 -13.76 16.58
N ILE A 110 -1.70 -12.68 15.81
CA ILE A 110 -0.81 -12.41 14.67
C ILE A 110 0.22 -11.33 15.05
N SER A 111 1.44 -11.45 14.52
CA SER A 111 2.47 -10.42 14.69
C SER A 111 2.07 -9.14 13.96
N ALA A 112 2.06 -8.01 14.67
CA ALA A 112 1.83 -6.70 14.09
C ALA A 112 2.83 -5.66 14.62
N VAL A 113 3.51 -4.98 13.69
CA VAL A 113 4.48 -3.92 13.99
C VAL A 113 3.86 -2.58 13.63
N GLN A 114 3.74 -1.69 14.63
CA GLN A 114 3.27 -0.33 14.42
C GLN A 114 4.40 0.55 13.87
N ILE A 115 4.07 1.39 12.90
CA ILE A 115 4.84 2.55 12.46
C ILE A 115 3.99 3.78 12.76
N THR A 116 4.47 4.63 13.68
CA THR A 116 3.89 5.96 13.91
C THR A 116 4.50 6.93 12.92
N THR A 117 3.70 7.44 11.98
CA THR A 117 4.18 8.33 10.92
C THR A 117 4.28 9.80 11.36
N GLY A 118 3.73 10.13 12.53
CA GLY A 118 3.63 11.48 13.06
C GLY A 118 2.77 12.33 12.14
N THR A 119 3.38 13.24 11.38
CA THR A 119 2.66 14.10 10.42
C THR A 119 2.71 13.58 8.98
N ALA A 120 3.41 12.48 8.71
CA ALA A 120 3.55 11.97 7.35
C ALA A 120 2.26 11.29 6.85
N CYS A 121 1.85 11.64 5.64
CA CYS A 121 0.60 11.21 5.01
C CYS A 121 0.67 9.85 4.29
N HIS A 122 1.80 9.14 4.41
CA HIS A 122 2.11 7.87 3.76
C HIS A 122 3.26 7.17 4.52
N LEU A 123 3.44 5.87 4.25
CA LEU A 123 4.67 5.13 4.57
C LEU A 123 5.68 5.25 3.43
N ASP A 124 6.96 5.21 3.77
CA ASP A 124 8.07 5.07 2.82
C ASP A 124 8.87 3.78 3.03
N ALA A 125 9.79 3.47 2.12
CA ALA A 125 10.59 2.25 2.18
C ALA A 125 11.53 2.18 3.40
N HIS A 126 12.01 3.31 3.92
CA HIS A 126 12.90 3.33 5.09
C HIS A 126 12.13 2.99 6.38
N MET A 127 10.91 3.49 6.49
CA MET A 127 9.99 3.13 7.58
C MET A 127 9.67 1.63 7.56
N VAL A 128 9.29 1.10 6.40
CA VAL A 128 9.02 -0.34 6.25
C VAL A 128 10.28 -1.15 6.53
N HIS A 129 11.44 -0.74 6.03
CA HIS A 129 12.71 -1.42 6.31
C HIS A 129 12.97 -1.56 7.81
N SER A 130 12.75 -0.49 8.56
CA SER A 130 12.93 -0.48 10.02
C SER A 130 11.96 -1.44 10.72
N ALA A 131 10.73 -1.54 10.24
CA ALA A 131 9.73 -2.48 10.75
C ALA A 131 10.07 -3.94 10.43
N LEU A 132 10.69 -4.22 9.28
CA LEU A 132 11.09 -5.59 8.90
C LEU A 132 12.07 -6.21 9.90
N HIS A 133 12.94 -5.43 10.52
CA HIS A 133 13.88 -5.93 11.55
C HIS A 133 13.19 -6.41 12.83
N GLN A 134 11.89 -6.13 13.00
CA GLN A 134 11.08 -6.60 14.13
C GLN A 134 10.27 -7.86 13.80
N LEU A 135 10.31 -8.32 12.54
CA LEU A 135 9.61 -9.52 12.08
C LEU A 135 10.62 -10.63 11.81
N ASN A 136 10.28 -11.87 12.19
CA ASN A 136 11.02 -13.04 11.73
C ASN A 136 10.47 -13.50 10.38
N LEU A 137 11.08 -13.05 9.27
CA LEU A 137 10.58 -13.34 7.94
C LEU A 137 10.67 -14.81 7.54
N ASP A 138 11.61 -15.58 8.10
CA ASP A 138 11.70 -17.04 7.86
C ASP A 138 10.42 -17.78 8.29
N ASP A 139 9.70 -17.19 9.26
CA ASP A 139 8.48 -17.73 9.83
C ASP A 139 7.20 -17.20 9.16
N LEU A 140 7.31 -16.51 8.01
CA LEU A 140 6.18 -15.85 7.37
C LEU A 140 6.00 -16.26 5.92
N ASP A 141 4.75 -16.22 5.45
CA ASP A 141 4.37 -16.45 4.06
C ASP A 141 3.83 -15.16 3.42
N ILE A 142 3.07 -14.36 4.18
CA ILE A 142 2.48 -13.10 3.69
C ILE A 142 2.71 -11.99 4.72
N VAL A 143 3.18 -10.85 4.26
CA VAL A 143 3.24 -9.61 5.06
C VAL A 143 2.32 -8.59 4.42
N PHE A 144 1.34 -8.12 5.19
CA PHE A 144 0.54 -6.98 4.80
C PHE A 144 1.17 -5.69 5.32
N VAL A 145 1.20 -4.66 4.49
CA VAL A 145 1.51 -3.30 4.90
C VAL A 145 0.20 -2.51 4.83
N GLU A 146 -0.42 -2.23 5.97
CA GLU A 146 -1.55 -1.32 6.06
C GLU A 146 -1.03 0.11 6.01
N ASN A 147 -1.19 0.78 4.87
CA ASN A 147 -0.69 2.14 4.68
C ASN A 147 -1.59 3.16 5.38
N VAL A 148 -1.10 4.39 5.52
CA VAL A 148 -1.90 5.50 6.03
C VAL A 148 -3.13 5.71 5.15
N GLY A 149 -4.29 5.99 5.76
CA GLY A 149 -5.53 6.28 5.04
C GLY A 149 -5.41 7.56 4.21
N ASN A 150 -5.03 7.42 2.94
CA ASN A 150 -4.90 8.51 1.98
C ASN A 150 -4.93 7.98 0.53
N LEU A 151 -5.73 8.62 -0.34
CA LEU A 151 -5.82 8.26 -1.77
C LEU A 151 -4.82 9.00 -2.68
N VAL A 152 -3.96 9.85 -2.12
CA VAL A 152 -3.02 10.69 -2.87
C VAL A 152 -1.57 10.25 -2.62
N CYS A 153 -1.04 10.51 -1.42
CA CYS A 153 0.39 10.34 -1.14
C CYS A 153 0.90 8.90 -1.37
N PRO A 154 0.23 7.82 -0.89
CA PRO A 154 0.80 6.47 -0.92
C PRO A 154 1.12 5.93 -2.32
N ALA A 155 0.41 6.40 -3.35
CA ALA A 155 0.57 5.89 -4.70
C ALA A 155 1.88 6.31 -5.40
N SER A 156 2.65 7.20 -4.77
CA SER A 156 3.93 7.72 -5.28
C SER A 156 5.17 7.10 -4.61
N PHE A 157 5.00 6.19 -3.64
CA PHE A 157 6.10 5.63 -2.86
C PHE A 157 6.16 4.11 -2.99
N ASP A 158 7.28 3.60 -3.49
CA ASP A 158 7.61 2.18 -3.41
C ASP A 158 8.02 1.85 -1.98
N LEU A 159 7.48 0.77 -1.40
CA LEU A 159 7.88 0.27 -0.08
C LEU A 159 8.70 -1.01 -0.20
N GLY A 160 8.81 -1.58 -1.40
CA GLY A 160 9.35 -2.91 -1.67
C GLY A 160 8.31 -4.01 -1.68
N GLN A 161 7.02 -3.67 -1.62
CA GLN A 161 5.91 -4.61 -1.79
C GLN A 161 5.91 -5.24 -3.18
N HIS A 162 5.25 -6.38 -3.34
CA HIS A 162 5.03 -7.00 -4.65
C HIS A 162 3.74 -6.51 -5.29
N LEU A 163 2.71 -6.25 -4.47
CA LEU A 163 1.36 -5.96 -4.93
C LEU A 163 0.75 -4.77 -4.19
N ASN A 164 0.02 -3.95 -4.94
CA ASN A 164 -0.80 -2.87 -4.42
C ASN A 164 -2.27 -3.26 -4.45
N VAL A 165 -2.96 -3.16 -3.32
CA VAL A 165 -4.41 -3.39 -3.23
C VAL A 165 -5.07 -2.11 -2.75
N THR A 166 -5.99 -1.57 -3.55
CA THR A 166 -6.70 -0.33 -3.21
C THR A 166 -8.13 -0.63 -2.78
N LEU A 167 -8.54 -0.16 -1.61
CA LEU A 167 -9.92 -0.27 -1.14
C LEU A 167 -10.68 1.00 -1.53
N LEU A 168 -11.91 0.80 -2.02
CA LEU A 168 -12.91 1.83 -2.25
C LEU A 168 -14.17 1.44 -1.48
N SER A 169 -14.49 2.15 -0.40
CA SER A 169 -15.71 1.85 0.33
C SER A 169 -16.93 2.38 -0.39
N VAL A 170 -18.02 1.61 -0.35
CA VAL A 170 -19.35 2.04 -0.86
C VAL A 170 -19.74 3.42 -0.29
N THR A 171 -19.37 3.73 0.96
CA THR A 171 -19.69 5.01 1.61
C THR A 171 -18.89 6.21 1.08
N GLU A 172 -17.94 6.00 0.18
CA GLU A 172 -17.10 7.08 -0.37
C GLU A 172 -17.67 7.64 -1.68
N GLY A 173 -18.54 6.91 -2.38
CA GLY A 173 -19.05 7.26 -3.71
C GLY A 173 -18.26 6.60 -4.86
N ASP A 174 -18.95 6.26 -5.94
CA ASP A 174 -18.42 5.48 -7.06
C ASP A 174 -17.51 6.30 -8.02
N ASP A 175 -17.45 7.62 -7.84
CA ASP A 175 -16.67 8.57 -8.65
C ASP A 175 -15.18 8.65 -8.26
N LYS A 176 -14.78 8.02 -7.15
CA LYS A 176 -13.41 8.13 -6.60
C LYS A 176 -12.31 7.67 -7.55
N PRO A 177 -12.47 6.59 -8.35
CA PRO A 177 -11.44 6.21 -9.31
C PRO A 177 -11.11 7.32 -10.31
N ALA A 178 -12.13 8.05 -10.79
CA ALA A 178 -11.92 9.18 -11.70
C ALA A 178 -11.24 10.38 -11.01
N LYS A 179 -11.54 10.61 -9.71
CA LYS A 179 -10.97 11.72 -8.92
C LYS A 179 -9.54 11.46 -8.44
N TYR A 180 -9.18 10.20 -8.21
CA TYR A 180 -7.87 9.80 -7.67
C TYR A 180 -7.17 8.81 -8.63
N PRO A 181 -6.96 9.17 -9.90
CA PRO A 181 -6.57 8.21 -10.93
C PRO A 181 -5.22 7.53 -10.69
N VAL A 182 -4.33 8.16 -9.93
CA VAL A 182 -2.97 7.67 -9.67
C VAL A 182 -3.00 6.37 -8.87
N ILE A 183 -3.72 6.34 -7.75
CA ILE A 183 -3.76 5.17 -6.86
C ILE A 183 -4.50 4.00 -7.48
N PHE A 184 -5.62 4.27 -8.19
CA PHE A 184 -6.39 3.22 -8.86
C PHE A 184 -5.69 2.65 -10.10
N ARG A 185 -4.82 3.42 -10.77
CA ARG A 185 -3.95 2.92 -11.84
C ARG A 185 -2.79 2.06 -11.29
N ALA A 186 -2.30 2.39 -10.10
CA ALA A 186 -1.24 1.68 -9.41
C ALA A 186 -1.69 0.35 -8.77
N ALA A 187 -3.00 0.10 -8.69
CA ALA A 187 -3.56 -1.10 -8.07
C ALA A 187 -3.36 -2.36 -8.93
N ASP A 188 -3.03 -3.47 -8.25
CA ASP A 188 -3.07 -4.84 -8.78
C ASP A 188 -4.39 -5.54 -8.48
N ALA A 189 -5.15 -5.05 -7.49
CA ALA A 189 -6.56 -5.35 -7.27
C ALA A 189 -7.27 -4.14 -6.63
N VAL A 190 -8.55 -3.98 -6.94
CA VAL A 190 -9.42 -2.98 -6.29
C VAL A 190 -10.53 -3.70 -5.53
N LEU A 191 -10.72 -3.35 -4.26
CA LEU A 191 -11.73 -3.95 -3.40
C LEU A 191 -12.83 -2.92 -3.13
N ILE A 192 -14.04 -3.20 -3.59
CA ILE A 192 -15.23 -2.42 -3.21
C ILE A 192 -15.71 -2.93 -1.86
N THR A 193 -15.40 -2.19 -0.79
CA THR A 193 -15.61 -2.62 0.60
C THR A 193 -16.91 -2.07 1.19
N LYS A 194 -17.41 -2.74 2.24
CA LYS A 194 -18.72 -2.46 2.86
C LYS A 194 -19.87 -2.68 1.87
N SER A 195 -19.75 -3.69 1.01
CA SER A 195 -20.79 -4.03 0.03
C SER A 195 -22.12 -4.45 0.66
N ASP A 196 -22.12 -4.79 1.95
CA ASP A 196 -23.34 -4.99 2.76
C ASP A 196 -24.23 -3.74 2.82
N LEU A 197 -23.69 -2.56 2.52
CA LEU A 197 -24.42 -1.30 2.52
C LEU A 197 -25.08 -0.95 1.18
N LEU A 198 -24.78 -1.67 0.10
CA LEU A 198 -25.37 -1.41 -1.23
C LEU A 198 -26.90 -1.38 -1.24
N PRO A 199 -27.63 -2.24 -0.49
CA PRO A 199 -29.10 -2.17 -0.43
C PRO A 199 -29.65 -0.89 0.23
N TYR A 200 -28.81 -0.09 0.87
CA TYR A 200 -29.20 1.11 1.63
C TYR A 200 -28.63 2.41 1.04
N LEU A 201 -27.76 2.32 0.02
CA LEU A 201 -27.04 3.43 -0.58
C LEU A 201 -27.26 3.42 -2.09
N ASP A 202 -28.21 4.25 -2.55
CA ASP A 202 -28.60 4.33 -3.97
C ASP A 202 -27.60 5.15 -4.83
N ASP A 203 -26.66 5.83 -4.18
CA ASP A 203 -25.69 6.74 -4.79
C ASP A 203 -24.42 6.04 -5.27
N PHE A 204 -24.10 4.86 -4.75
CA PHE A 204 -22.96 4.08 -5.19
C PHE A 204 -23.38 2.93 -6.11
N LYS A 205 -22.87 2.92 -7.34
CA LYS A 205 -23.06 1.79 -8.28
C LYS A 205 -21.72 1.11 -8.57
N PRO A 206 -21.53 -0.17 -8.17
CA PRO A 206 -20.29 -0.89 -8.42
C PRO A 206 -19.85 -0.88 -9.89
N GLU A 207 -20.80 -0.93 -10.82
CA GLU A 207 -20.54 -0.94 -12.26
C GLU A 207 -19.96 0.40 -12.73
N GLN A 208 -20.39 1.52 -12.15
CA GLN A 208 -19.82 2.84 -12.45
C GLN A 208 -18.39 2.97 -11.93
N ALA A 209 -18.13 2.49 -10.71
CA ALA A 209 -16.79 2.46 -10.13
C ALA A 209 -15.85 1.60 -10.99
N GLU A 210 -16.30 0.42 -11.42
CA GLU A 210 -15.52 -0.44 -12.31
C GLU A 210 -15.26 0.23 -13.67
N GLN A 211 -16.27 0.84 -14.31
CA GLN A 211 -16.09 1.58 -15.55
C GLN A 211 -15.06 2.72 -15.40
N ALA A 212 -15.11 3.45 -14.29
CA ALA A 212 -14.13 4.50 -14.00
C ALA A 212 -12.71 3.94 -13.89
N ILE A 213 -12.53 2.77 -13.26
CA ILE A 213 -11.22 2.07 -13.18
C ILE A 213 -10.75 1.65 -14.58
N ARG A 214 -11.64 1.11 -15.42
CA ARG A 214 -11.31 0.73 -16.81
C ARG A 214 -10.91 1.94 -17.66
N HIS A 215 -11.54 3.10 -17.48
CA HIS A 215 -11.16 4.33 -18.16
C HIS A 215 -9.73 4.82 -17.80
N LEU A 216 -9.15 4.35 -16.70
CA LEU A 216 -7.75 4.61 -16.35
C LEU A 216 -6.76 3.66 -17.04
N ALA A 217 -7.25 2.78 -17.92
CA ALA A 217 -6.51 1.65 -18.52
C ALA A 217 -5.99 0.67 -17.46
N SER A 218 -6.75 0.47 -16.38
CA SER A 218 -6.42 -0.51 -15.34
C SER A 218 -7.13 -1.84 -15.59
N GLU A 219 -6.34 -2.91 -15.74
CA GLU A 219 -6.78 -4.30 -15.82
C GLU A 219 -6.97 -4.96 -14.44
N ALA A 220 -6.87 -4.18 -13.36
CA ALA A 220 -7.00 -4.71 -12.01
C ALA A 220 -8.40 -5.34 -11.81
N PRO A 221 -8.52 -6.56 -11.27
CA PRO A 221 -9.81 -7.11 -10.87
C PRO A 221 -10.47 -6.20 -9.84
N VAL A 222 -11.79 -6.03 -9.98
CA VAL A 222 -12.63 -5.28 -9.05
C VAL A 222 -13.48 -6.27 -8.29
N LEU A 223 -13.31 -6.35 -6.97
CA LEU A 223 -13.94 -7.36 -6.13
C LEU A 223 -14.84 -6.70 -5.08
N ASN A 224 -16.11 -7.09 -5.02
CA ASN A 224 -17.05 -6.59 -4.03
C ASN A 224 -17.01 -7.47 -2.78
N LEU A 225 -16.83 -6.87 -1.60
CA LEU A 225 -16.82 -7.62 -0.34
C LEU A 225 -17.30 -6.80 0.86
N SER A 226 -17.67 -7.54 1.90
CA SER A 226 -17.87 -7.02 3.24
C SER A 226 -17.11 -7.88 4.23
N ALA A 227 -16.23 -7.27 5.03
CA ALA A 227 -15.54 -7.96 6.12
C ALA A 227 -16.52 -8.54 7.17
N ARG A 228 -17.76 -8.04 7.21
CA ARG A 228 -18.82 -8.55 8.10
C ARG A 228 -19.50 -9.81 7.57
N ASN A 229 -19.32 -10.12 6.29
CA ASN A 229 -19.91 -11.28 5.65
C ASN A 229 -18.83 -12.13 4.99
N SER A 230 -18.41 -13.18 5.70
CA SER A 230 -17.36 -14.10 5.25
C SER A 230 -17.65 -14.72 3.87
N SER A 231 -18.93 -14.92 3.51
CA SER A 231 -19.30 -15.49 2.21
C SER A 231 -18.94 -14.59 1.03
N THR A 232 -18.60 -13.32 1.27
CA THR A 232 -18.20 -12.37 0.23
C THR A 232 -16.68 -12.29 0.06
N LEU A 233 -15.91 -12.93 0.95
CA LEU A 233 -14.45 -12.89 0.93
C LEU A 233 -13.85 -13.88 -0.08
N ASP A 234 -14.59 -14.90 -0.52
CA ASP A 234 -14.06 -16.00 -1.33
C ASP A 234 -13.27 -15.54 -2.56
N ASN A 235 -13.77 -14.52 -3.28
CA ASN A 235 -13.08 -13.97 -4.45
C ASN A 235 -11.75 -13.29 -4.07
N TRP A 236 -11.72 -12.54 -2.96
CA TRP A 236 -10.52 -11.91 -2.42
C TRP A 236 -9.50 -12.96 -1.95
N LEU A 237 -9.93 -13.94 -1.17
CA LEU A 237 -9.07 -15.00 -0.65
C LEU A 237 -8.50 -15.87 -1.79
N THR A 238 -9.32 -16.16 -2.81
CA THR A 238 -8.88 -16.88 -4.02
C THR A 238 -7.85 -16.07 -4.80
N TRP A 239 -8.07 -14.77 -4.97
CA TRP A 239 -7.10 -13.88 -5.62
C TRP A 239 -5.77 -13.86 -4.86
N LEU A 240 -5.81 -13.75 -3.52
CA LEU A 240 -4.61 -13.72 -2.69
C LEU A 240 -3.82 -15.04 -2.75
N ARG A 241 -4.50 -16.20 -2.67
CA ARG A 241 -3.86 -17.51 -2.86
C ARG A 241 -3.17 -17.63 -4.22
N LYS A 242 -3.83 -17.16 -5.28
CA LYS A 242 -3.27 -17.14 -6.64
C LYS A 242 -2.07 -16.20 -6.74
N ALA A 243 -2.16 -15.02 -6.13
CA ALA A 243 -1.07 -14.06 -6.08
C ALA A 243 0.17 -14.64 -5.37
N PHE A 244 -0.02 -15.32 -4.24
CA PHE A 244 1.05 -16.03 -3.53
C PHE A 244 1.70 -17.10 -4.41
N ALA A 245 0.90 -17.96 -5.06
CA ALA A 245 1.42 -18.99 -5.95
C ALA A 245 2.21 -18.42 -7.15
N ILE A 246 1.74 -17.31 -7.73
CA ILE A 246 2.43 -16.62 -8.83
C ILE A 246 3.78 -16.06 -8.37
N GLN A 247 3.83 -15.39 -7.23
CA GLN A 247 5.09 -14.84 -6.72
C GLN A 247 6.08 -15.94 -6.33
N ALA A 248 5.60 -17.05 -5.75
CA ALA A 248 6.43 -18.21 -5.47
C ALA A 248 7.06 -18.80 -6.76
N ALA A 249 6.28 -18.87 -7.85
CA ALA A 249 6.79 -19.32 -9.15
C ALA A 249 7.81 -18.36 -9.76
N ARG A 250 7.59 -17.03 -9.66
CA ARG A 250 8.56 -16.00 -10.10
C ARG A 250 9.88 -16.13 -9.36
N ARG A 251 9.82 -16.23 -8.03
CA ARG A 251 11.00 -16.44 -7.19
C ARG A 251 11.77 -17.70 -7.58
N ALA A 252 11.08 -18.81 -7.83
CA ALA A 252 11.72 -20.05 -8.28
C ALA A 252 12.46 -19.91 -9.63
N ALA A 253 12.06 -18.95 -10.46
CA ALA A 253 12.73 -18.59 -11.72
C ALA A 253 13.84 -17.52 -11.54
N GLY A 254 14.09 -17.04 -10.31
CA GLY A 254 15.02 -15.94 -10.04
C GLY A 254 14.47 -14.56 -10.41
N GLU A 255 13.15 -14.45 -10.58
CA GLU A 255 12.45 -13.21 -10.94
C GLU A 255 11.69 -12.63 -9.73
N THR A 256 11.39 -11.33 -9.79
CA THR A 256 10.53 -10.65 -8.81
C THR A 256 9.54 -9.72 -9.50
N THR A 257 8.54 -9.28 -8.75
CA THR A 257 7.49 -8.37 -9.20
C THR A 257 7.75 -6.99 -8.65
N LYS A 258 7.78 -5.98 -9.53
CA LYS A 258 7.71 -4.58 -9.09
C LYS A 258 6.26 -4.11 -9.12
N PRO A 259 5.80 -3.40 -8.07
CA PRO A 259 4.45 -2.87 -8.05
C PRO A 259 4.31 -1.77 -9.11
N LYS A 260 3.10 -1.56 -9.61
CA LYS A 260 2.83 -0.41 -10.48
C LYS A 260 2.90 0.85 -9.61
N ILE A 261 3.83 1.74 -9.91
CA ILE A 261 3.96 3.03 -9.27
C ILE A 261 3.96 4.08 -10.36
N GLN A 262 3.28 5.20 -10.14
CA GLN A 262 3.35 6.28 -11.10
C GLN A 262 4.78 6.84 -11.10
N PRO A 263 5.45 6.92 -12.26
CA PRO A 263 6.72 7.64 -12.33
C PRO A 263 6.53 9.07 -11.85
N SER A 264 7.55 9.67 -11.24
CA SER A 264 7.57 11.08 -10.85
C SER A 264 6.92 11.94 -11.93
N GLY A 265 5.98 12.80 -11.52
CA GLY A 265 5.05 13.52 -12.40
C GLY A 265 5.68 14.42 -13.47
N GLU A 266 7.01 14.53 -13.52
CA GLU A 266 7.75 15.30 -14.52
C GLU A 266 7.48 14.84 -15.95
N LYS A 267 7.34 13.52 -16.21
CA LYS A 267 7.05 13.05 -17.58
C LYS A 267 5.68 13.49 -18.09
N LEU A 268 4.74 13.83 -17.21
CA LEU A 268 3.39 14.26 -17.59
C LEU A 268 3.29 15.78 -17.80
N HIS A 269 4.25 16.56 -17.29
CA HIS A 269 4.28 18.01 -17.40
C HIS A 269 5.39 18.55 -18.32
N ALA A 270 6.28 17.69 -18.83
CA ALA A 270 7.33 18.08 -19.79
C ALA A 270 6.81 18.30 -21.24
N HIS A 271 5.51 18.09 -21.49
CA HIS A 271 4.84 18.40 -22.75
C HIS A 271 3.69 19.37 -22.50
N GLY A 272 4.03 20.63 -22.25
CA GLY A 272 3.12 21.77 -22.17
C GLY A 272 3.83 23.02 -22.64
#